data_AF-A0A820ZQU1-F1
#
_entry.id   AF-A0A820ZQU1-F1
#
_cell.length_a   1.000
_cell.length_b   1.000
_cell.length_c   1.000
_cell.angle_alpha   90.00
_cell.angle_beta   90.00
_cell.angle_gamma   90.00
#
_symmetry.space_group_name_H-M   'P 1'
#
loop_
_entity.id
_entity.type
_entity.pdbx_description
1 polymer ?
#
loop_
_entity_poly.entity_id
_entity_poly.type
_entity_poly.pdbx_seq_one_letter_code
_entity_poly.pdbx_strand_id
1 'polypeptide(L)'
;MNACEINIKNFIIKAGQQVLSSTDSLLFHTIIGEWHSSLSLSSCLDNWELISKPKVQLTSTFLYTLCFNVRGLDLRWGEVYLLFSSYNVDIMVLLEVGKFDQDTIVTAFPNHFLFYQEDENAHGGVLILVRQTIPVTRVPCHLAN
;
A
#
# COMPACT_ATOMS: atom_id res chain seq x y z
N MET A 1 -33.00 12.00 2.21
CA MET A 1 -31.83 12.48 1.44
C MET A 1 -32.24 13.72 0.69
N ASN A 2 -31.58 14.84 0.97
CA ASN A 2 -31.91 16.14 0.37
C ASN A 2 -31.39 16.19 -1.07
N ALA A 3 -32.10 16.90 -1.97
CA ALA A 3 -31.67 17.09 -3.37
C ALA A 3 -30.26 17.69 -3.51
N CYS A 4 -29.79 18.41 -2.48
CA CYS A 4 -28.43 18.94 -2.39
C CYS A 4 -27.36 17.84 -2.25
N GLU A 5 -27.62 16.78 -1.47
CA GLU A 5 -26.66 15.68 -1.23
C GLU A 5 -26.45 14.82 -2.48
N ILE A 6 -27.52 14.61 -3.26
CA ILE A 6 -27.48 13.87 -4.52
C ILE A 6 -26.62 14.62 -5.57
N ASN A 7 -26.67 15.96 -5.56
CA ASN A 7 -25.86 16.78 -6.47
C ASN A 7 -24.37 16.73 -6.16
N ILE A 8 -23.99 16.72 -4.86
CA ILE A 8 -22.58 16.64 -4.44
C ILE A 8 -21.99 15.27 -4.80
N LYS A 9 -22.72 14.18 -4.53
CA LYS A 9 -22.29 12.81 -4.88
C LYS A 9 -21.96 12.68 -6.37
N ASN A 10 -22.88 13.15 -7.22
CA ASN A 10 -22.75 13.07 -8.67
C ASN A 10 -21.62 13.96 -9.22
N PHE A 11 -21.38 15.11 -8.58
CA PHE A 11 -20.26 15.99 -8.93
C PHE A 11 -18.90 15.31 -8.65
N ILE A 12 -18.72 14.76 -7.45
CA ILE A 12 -17.49 14.08 -7.04
C ILE A 12 -17.19 12.87 -7.93
N ILE A 13 -18.22 12.08 -8.23
CA ILE A 13 -18.15 10.94 -9.15
C ILE A 13 -17.67 11.35 -10.54
N LYS A 14 -18.24 12.41 -11.11
CA LYS A 14 -17.87 12.91 -12.45
C LYS A 14 -16.44 13.47 -12.48
N ALA A 15 -16.03 14.14 -11.41
CA ALA A 15 -14.66 14.62 -11.27
C ALA A 15 -13.66 13.45 -11.19
N GLY A 16 -13.98 12.40 -10.41
CA GLY A 16 -13.14 11.21 -10.31
C GLY A 16 -12.97 10.47 -11.64
N GLN A 17 -14.03 10.35 -12.44
CA GLN A 17 -13.99 9.71 -13.76
C GLN A 17 -13.05 10.39 -14.77
N GLN A 18 -12.73 11.68 -14.58
CA GLN A 18 -11.82 12.42 -15.48
C GLN A 18 -10.34 12.25 -15.12
N VAL A 19 -10.05 11.79 -13.91
CA VAL A 19 -8.69 11.75 -13.34
C VAL A 19 -8.21 10.32 -13.13
N LEU A 20 -9.13 9.38 -12.88
CA LEU A 20 -8.81 8.01 -12.49
C LEU A 20 -8.77 7.06 -13.69
N SER A 21 -7.96 6.00 -13.58
CA SER A 21 -8.05 4.86 -14.49
C SER A 21 -9.42 4.19 -14.40
N SER A 22 -9.80 3.37 -15.39
CA SER A 22 -11.11 2.69 -15.38
C SER A 22 -11.30 1.78 -14.15
N THR A 23 -10.23 1.12 -13.69
CA THR A 23 -10.24 0.28 -12.49
C THR A 23 -10.38 1.13 -11.22
N ASP A 24 -9.62 2.21 -11.11
CA ASP A 24 -9.67 3.10 -9.94
C ASP A 24 -11.00 3.85 -9.85
N SER A 25 -11.60 4.20 -11.00
CA SER A 25 -12.91 4.84 -11.07
C SER A 25 -14.03 3.93 -10.52
N LEU A 26 -13.92 2.61 -10.68
CA LEU A 26 -14.88 1.66 -10.12
C LEU A 26 -14.76 1.59 -8.60
N LEU A 27 -13.53 1.47 -8.09
CA LEU A 27 -13.26 1.46 -6.65
C LEU A 27 -13.73 2.78 -6.00
N PHE A 28 -13.41 3.91 -6.63
CA PHE A 28 -13.84 5.23 -6.19
C PHE A 28 -15.36 5.37 -6.13
N HIS A 29 -16.08 4.87 -7.14
CA HIS A 29 -17.55 4.83 -7.11
C HIS A 29 -18.09 4.05 -5.93
N THR A 30 -17.51 2.87 -5.67
CA THR A 30 -17.92 2.00 -4.57
C THR A 30 -17.72 2.70 -3.23
N ILE A 31 -16.54 3.30 -3.00
CA ILE A 31 -16.22 4.04 -1.77
C ILE A 31 -17.18 5.22 -1.54
N ILE A 32 -17.40 6.06 -2.57
CA ILE A 32 -18.34 7.19 -2.48
C ILE A 32 -19.78 6.70 -2.29
N GLY A 33 -20.14 5.59 -2.93
CA GLY A 33 -21.43 4.92 -2.75
C GLY A 33 -21.67 4.49 -1.32
N GLU A 34 -20.70 3.82 -0.72
CA GLU A 34 -20.74 3.32 0.66
C GLU A 34 -20.78 4.47 1.68
N TRP A 35 -19.95 5.51 1.50
CA TRP A 35 -19.96 6.68 2.37
C TRP A 35 -21.34 7.37 2.36
N HIS A 36 -21.91 7.63 1.18
CA HIS A 36 -23.23 8.25 1.08
C HIS A 36 -24.38 7.37 1.59
N SER A 37 -24.18 6.06 1.67
CA SER A 37 -25.19 5.13 2.17
C SER A 37 -25.08 4.90 3.68
N SER A 38 -24.01 5.38 4.31
CA SER A 38 -23.80 5.26 5.75
C SER A 38 -24.49 6.38 6.53
N LEU A 39 -25.08 6.03 7.67
CA LEU A 39 -25.73 7.00 8.58
C LEU A 39 -24.73 7.90 9.30
N SER A 40 -23.48 7.46 9.45
CA SER A 40 -22.39 8.22 10.04
C SER A 40 -21.05 7.83 9.45
N LEU A 41 -20.04 8.69 9.58
CA LEU A 41 -18.67 8.35 9.18
C LEU A 41 -18.16 7.14 9.97
N SER A 42 -18.43 7.09 11.28
CA SER A 42 -18.03 5.99 12.16
C SER A 42 -18.58 4.65 11.68
N SER A 43 -19.87 4.58 11.33
CA SER A 43 -20.49 3.35 10.81
C SER A 43 -19.90 2.90 9.48
N CYS A 44 -19.42 3.84 8.65
CA CYS A 44 -18.75 3.50 7.40
C CYS A 44 -17.36 2.90 7.68
N LEU A 45 -16.61 3.52 8.59
CA LEU A 45 -15.29 3.06 8.99
C LEU A 45 -15.35 1.71 9.69
N ASP A 46 -16.32 1.47 10.57
CA ASP A 46 -16.53 0.18 11.25
C ASP A 46 -16.74 -0.96 10.23
N ASN A 47 -17.50 -0.70 9.16
CA ASN A 47 -17.72 -1.67 8.09
C ASN A 47 -16.42 -1.97 7.31
N TRP A 48 -15.63 -0.94 7.00
CA TRP A 48 -14.33 -1.14 6.35
C TRP A 48 -13.34 -1.86 7.26
N GLU A 49 -13.38 -1.61 8.57
CA GLU A 49 -12.55 -2.27 9.56
C GLU A 49 -12.91 -3.76 9.69
N LEU A 50 -14.19 -4.12 9.62
CA LEU A 50 -14.65 -5.51 9.62
C LEU A 50 -14.19 -6.30 8.38
N ILE A 51 -14.08 -5.64 7.24
CA ILE A 51 -13.59 -6.25 5.98
C ILE A 51 -12.07 -6.43 6.02
N SER A 52 -11.36 -5.52 6.70
CA SER A 52 -9.89 -5.53 6.80
C SER A 52 -9.34 -6.32 7.99
N LYS A 53 -10.17 -6.67 8.98
CA LYS A 53 -9.76 -7.55 10.08
C LYS A 53 -9.51 -8.98 9.57
N PRO A 54 -8.30 -9.52 9.72
CA PRO A 54 -8.04 -10.91 9.40
C PRO A 54 -8.93 -11.78 10.30
N LYS A 55 -9.87 -12.51 9.70
CA LYS A 55 -10.50 -13.65 10.37
C LYS A 55 -9.40 -14.68 10.57
N VAL A 56 -8.85 -14.77 11.77
CA VAL A 56 -8.38 -15.99 12.45
C VAL A 56 -7.46 -15.61 13.63
N GLN A 57 -7.90 -15.94 14.85
CA GLN A 57 -7.02 -16.18 15.99
C GLN A 57 -6.37 -17.55 15.78
N LEU A 58 -5.11 -17.57 15.38
CA LEU A 58 -4.23 -18.73 15.52
C LEU A 58 -3.01 -18.27 16.30
N THR A 59 -2.58 -19.07 17.27
CA THR A 59 -1.38 -18.89 18.11
C THR A 59 -0.08 -19.15 17.35
N SER A 60 -0.04 -18.76 16.08
CA SER A 60 1.15 -18.67 15.23
C SER A 60 1.65 -17.24 15.31
N THR A 61 2.95 -17.03 15.55
CA THR A 61 3.57 -15.73 15.28
C THR A 61 3.49 -15.49 13.78
N PHE A 62 2.40 -14.87 13.35
CA PHE A 62 2.16 -14.56 11.95
C PHE A 62 3.18 -13.55 11.47
N LEU A 63 3.94 -13.93 10.43
CA LEU A 63 4.77 -13.02 9.65
C LEU A 63 3.86 -12.26 8.68
N TYR A 64 3.64 -10.97 8.94
CA TYR A 64 2.89 -10.12 8.04
C TYR A 64 3.79 -9.59 6.93
N THR A 65 3.56 -10.10 5.72
CA THR A 65 4.35 -9.77 4.53
C THR A 65 3.52 -8.96 3.54
N LEU A 66 4.06 -7.82 3.08
CA LEU A 66 3.51 -7.06 1.97
C LEU A 66 4.41 -7.23 0.74
N CYS A 67 3.80 -7.47 -0.41
CA CYS A 67 4.51 -7.59 -1.68
C CYS A 67 3.69 -6.91 -2.78
N PHE A 68 4.26 -5.89 -3.43
CA PHE A 68 3.59 -5.21 -4.53
C PHE A 68 4.57 -4.47 -5.43
N ASN A 69 4.09 -4.15 -6.63
CA ASN A 69 4.79 -3.33 -7.59
C ASN A 69 4.48 -1.84 -7.31
N VAL A 70 5.54 -1.04 -7.09
CA VAL A 70 5.43 0.38 -6.77
C VAL A 70 5.38 1.24 -8.03
N ARG A 71 6.13 0.88 -9.08
CA ARG A 71 6.31 1.66 -10.32
C ARG A 71 6.93 3.04 -10.08
N GLY A 72 8.08 3.07 -9.41
CA GLY A 72 8.80 4.28 -9.02
C GLY A 72 8.54 4.66 -7.56
N LEU A 73 9.50 4.36 -6.69
CA LEU A 73 9.38 4.58 -5.25
C LEU A 73 9.43 6.07 -4.87
N ASP A 74 10.21 6.88 -5.59
CA ASP A 74 10.30 8.33 -5.41
C ASP A 74 8.93 9.02 -5.61
N LEU A 75 8.18 8.60 -6.63
CA LEU A 75 6.86 9.16 -6.95
C LEU A 75 5.79 8.75 -5.95
N ARG A 76 5.89 7.54 -5.39
CA ARG A 76 4.85 6.93 -4.54
C ARG A 76 5.29 6.70 -3.09
N TRP A 77 6.36 7.38 -2.69
CA TRP A 77 6.96 7.26 -1.36
C TRP A 77 5.93 7.46 -0.25
N GLY A 78 5.11 8.51 -0.35
CA GLY A 78 4.10 8.83 0.67
C GLY A 78 3.07 7.71 0.87
N GLU A 79 2.64 7.07 -0.22
CA GLU A 79 1.70 5.93 -0.16
C GLU A 79 2.34 4.71 0.49
N VAL A 80 3.58 4.39 0.10
CA VAL A 80 4.34 3.26 0.66
C VAL A 80 4.59 3.47 2.15
N TYR A 81 5.02 4.67 2.55
CA TYR A 81 5.26 5.01 3.94
C TYR A 81 3.97 4.95 4.78
N LEU A 82 2.86 5.48 4.27
CA LEU A 82 1.56 5.42 4.94
C LEU A 82 1.08 3.97 5.09
N LEU A 83 1.19 3.17 4.03
CA LEU A 83 0.83 1.75 4.06
C LEU A 83 1.67 1.01 5.10
N PHE A 84 2.99 1.20 5.08
CA PHE A 84 3.88 0.60 6.07
C PHE A 84 3.53 1.04 7.50
N SER A 85 3.25 2.32 7.72
CA SER A 85 2.96 2.83 9.07
C SER A 85 1.59 2.39 9.60
N SER A 86 0.66 2.07 8.69
CA SER A 86 -0.70 1.64 9.03
C SER A 86 -0.78 0.15 9.40
N TYR A 87 0.20 -0.64 8.98
CA TYR A 87 0.23 -2.08 9.23
C TYR A 87 1.53 -2.47 9.95
N ASN A 88 1.48 -3.40 10.91
CA ASN A 88 2.68 -3.86 11.61
C ASN A 88 3.50 -4.84 10.74
N VAL A 89 4.03 -4.37 9.61
CA VAL A 89 4.69 -5.19 8.59
C VAL A 89 6.03 -5.74 9.07
N ASP A 90 6.17 -7.06 8.94
CA ASP A 90 7.40 -7.77 9.26
C ASP A 90 8.35 -7.79 8.07
N ILE A 91 7.81 -8.05 6.87
CA ILE A 91 8.56 -8.10 5.62
C ILE A 91 7.82 -7.28 4.56
N MET A 92 8.50 -6.39 3.88
CA MET A 92 7.96 -5.65 2.73
C MET A 92 8.84 -5.88 1.52
N VAL A 93 8.24 -6.30 0.40
CA VAL A 93 8.88 -6.51 -0.90
C VAL A 93 8.28 -5.53 -1.89
N LEU A 94 9.11 -4.63 -2.40
CA LEU A 94 8.72 -3.62 -3.37
C LEU A 94 9.41 -3.93 -4.70
N LEU A 95 8.63 -4.03 -5.76
CA LEU A 95 9.09 -4.26 -7.12
C LEU A 95 8.99 -2.97 -7.95
N GLU A 96 9.82 -2.88 -9.00
CA GLU A 96 9.91 -1.72 -9.89
C GLU A 96 10.11 -0.42 -9.10
N VAL A 97 11.07 -0.44 -8.17
CA VAL A 97 11.33 0.70 -7.29
C VAL A 97 12.03 1.86 -8.00
N GLY A 98 12.73 1.59 -9.11
CA GLY A 98 13.51 2.58 -9.84
C GLY A 98 14.61 3.19 -8.97
N LYS A 99 14.91 4.47 -9.22
CA LYS A 99 15.88 5.25 -8.45
C LYS A 99 15.20 5.93 -7.27
N PHE A 100 15.83 5.90 -6.11
CA PHE A 100 15.37 6.56 -4.90
C PHE A 100 16.55 6.93 -4.00
N ASP A 101 16.31 7.81 -3.04
CA ASP A 101 17.28 8.12 -1.99
C ASP A 101 17.26 7.06 -0.89
N GLN A 102 18.32 6.26 -0.80
CA GLN A 102 18.42 5.17 0.16
C GLN A 102 18.46 5.69 1.61
N ASP A 103 19.04 6.87 1.87
CA ASP A 103 19.14 7.43 3.21
C ASP A 103 17.77 7.80 3.77
N THR A 104 16.86 8.28 2.91
CA THR A 104 15.46 8.51 3.25
C THR A 104 14.78 7.22 3.73
N ILE A 105 15.00 6.09 3.05
CA ILE A 105 14.38 4.80 3.42
C ILE A 105 14.94 4.28 4.75
N VAL A 106 16.26 4.34 4.94
CA VAL A 106 16.91 3.89 6.19
C VAL A 106 16.40 4.71 7.38
N THR A 107 16.24 6.02 7.20
CA THR A 107 15.74 6.92 8.24
C THR A 107 14.27 6.65 8.57
N ALA A 108 13.45 6.33 7.55
CA ALA A 108 12.03 6.06 7.72
C ALA A 108 11.73 4.70 8.36
N PHE A 109 12.60 3.70 8.15
CA PHE A 109 12.42 2.34 8.66
C PHE A 109 13.63 1.87 9.48
N PRO A 110 13.94 2.53 10.62
CA PRO A 110 15.17 2.27 11.38
C PRO A 110 15.22 0.88 12.02
N ASN A 111 14.07 0.23 12.16
CA ASN A 111 13.92 -1.10 12.77
C ASN A 111 13.91 -2.23 11.73
N HIS A 112 14.27 -1.93 10.48
CA HIS A 112 14.26 -2.88 9.38
C HIS A 112 15.65 -2.95 8.72
N PHE A 113 16.07 -4.17 8.39
CA PHE A 113 17.15 -4.39 7.45
C PHE A 113 16.67 -4.04 6.04
N LEU A 114 17.52 -3.35 5.30
CA LEU A 114 17.26 -2.93 3.93
C LEU A 114 18.12 -3.76 2.97
N PHE A 115 17.48 -4.43 2.01
CA PHE A 115 18.14 -5.13 0.92
C PHE A 115 17.65 -4.57 -0.41
N TYR A 116 18.54 -3.92 -1.13
CA TYR A 116 18.27 -3.43 -2.48
C TYR A 116 19.02 -4.26 -3.52
N GLN A 117 18.35 -4.49 -4.65
CA GLN A 117 18.93 -5.02 -5.87
C GLN A 117 18.44 -4.15 -7.02
N GLU A 118 19.36 -3.43 -7.65
CA GLU A 118 19.09 -2.71 -8.89
C GLU A 118 18.88 -3.71 -10.04
N ASP A 119 18.04 -3.32 -10.99
CA ASP A 119 17.77 -4.04 -12.24
C ASP A 119 18.26 -3.18 -13.41
N GLU A 120 18.41 -3.76 -14.61
CA GLU A 120 19.02 -3.09 -15.75
C GLU A 120 18.21 -1.88 -16.27
N ASN A 121 16.92 -1.85 -15.97
CA ASN A 121 16.00 -0.81 -16.40
C ASN A 121 15.88 0.31 -15.36
N ALA A 122 15.73 1.57 -15.81
CA ALA A 122 15.60 2.75 -14.95
C ALA A 122 14.39 2.71 -13.98
N HIS A 123 13.40 1.86 -14.26
CA HIS A 123 12.21 1.63 -13.43
C HIS A 123 12.23 0.28 -12.72
N GLY A 124 13.26 -0.54 -12.95
CA GLY A 124 13.35 -1.86 -12.36
C GLY A 124 13.87 -1.83 -10.92
N GLY A 125 14.24 -2.99 -10.42
CA GLY A 125 14.87 -3.17 -9.12
C GLY A 125 13.87 -3.63 -8.06
N VAL A 126 14.43 -4.21 -7.01
CA VAL A 126 13.69 -4.79 -5.89
C VAL A 126 14.26 -4.25 -4.58
N LEU A 127 13.38 -3.75 -3.72
CA LEU A 127 13.69 -3.36 -2.36
C LEU A 127 12.97 -4.29 -1.39
N ILE A 128 13.72 -4.89 -0.48
CA ILE A 128 13.20 -5.75 0.57
C ILE A 128 13.54 -5.13 1.93
N LEU A 129 12.52 -4.89 2.74
CA LEU A 129 12.64 -4.46 4.12
C LEU A 129 12.25 -5.62 5.04
N VAL A 130 13.08 -5.95 6.01
CA VAL A 130 12.80 -7.03 6.99
C VAL A 130 13.01 -6.52 8.40
N ARG A 131 12.03 -6.69 9.29
CA ARG A 131 12.15 -6.28 10.69
C ARG A 131 13.39 -6.93 11.33
N GLN A 132 14.18 -6.16 12.06
CA GLN A 132 15.46 -6.60 12.64
C GLN A 132 15.36 -7.76 13.63
N THR A 133 14.17 -8.00 14.19
CA THR A 133 13.90 -9.15 15.05
C THR A 133 13.87 -10.48 14.30
N ILE A 134 13.84 -10.45 12.97
CA ILE A 134 13.78 -11.64 12.12
C ILE A 134 15.20 -11.91 11.61
N PRO A 135 15.80 -13.08 11.93
CA PRO A 135 17.12 -13.43 11.44
C PRO A 135 17.05 -13.65 9.93
N VAL A 136 17.88 -12.92 9.19
CA VAL A 136 17.96 -12.99 7.73
C VAL A 136 19.39 -13.06 7.25
N THR A 137 19.60 -13.71 6.12
CA THR A 137 20.91 -13.79 5.48
C THR A 137 20.71 -13.67 3.98
N ARG A 138 21.44 -12.76 3.33
CA ARG A 138 21.42 -12.62 1.87
C ARG A 138 22.19 -13.79 1.27
N VAL A 139 21.51 -14.58 0.43
CA VAL A 139 22.15 -15.65 -0.34
C VAL A 139 22.56 -15.06 -1.69
N PRO A 140 23.86 -15.03 -2.04
CA PRO A 140 24.28 -14.65 -3.38
C PRO A 140 23.76 -15.68 -4.36
N CYS A 141 22.89 -15.24 -5.28
CA CYS A 141 22.35 -16.07 -6.34
C CYS A 141 22.92 -15.58 -7.66
N HIS A 142 23.60 -16.46 -8.39
CA HIS A 142 24.00 -16.19 -9.76
C HIS A 142 22.88 -16.68 -10.66
N LEU A 143 22.13 -15.75 -11.26
CA LEU A 143 21.21 -16.11 -12.32
C LEU A 143 22.04 -16.57 -13.52
N ALA A 144 21.72 -17.76 -14.05
CA ALA A 144 22.33 -18.22 -15.29
C ALA A 144 21.82 -17.35 -16.44
N ASN A 145 22.75 -16.72 -17.17
CA ASN A 145 22.46 -15.98 -18.39
C ASN A 145 21.88 -16.88 -19.47
#